data_AF-A0A7C3L4K5-F1
#
_entry.id   AF-A0A7C3L4K5-F1
#
_cell.length_a   1.000
_cell.length_b   1.000
_cell.length_c   1.000
_cell.angle_alpha   90.00
_cell.angle_beta   90.00
_cell.angle_gamma   90.00
#
_symmetry.space_group_name_H-M   'P 1'
#
loop_
_entity.id
_entity.type
_entity.pdbx_description
1 polymer ?
#
loop_
_entity_poly.entity_id
_entity_poly.type
_entity_poly.pdbx_seq_one_letter_code
_entity_poly.pdbx_strand_id
1 'polypeptide(L)'
;VTRCLENRVFAITADRIGCEERGGKERLAFIGTSQIVSPSGEVLYRASPDKEELKVLEIDPREARKKAVNRHNDLFKDRRIDLYAELVNPHPAKPQRRLIKARKRSPPLPRS
;
A
#
# COMPACT_ATOMS: atom_id res chain seq x y z
N VAL A 1 6.57 7.29 -3.17
CA VAL A 1 6.73 8.47 -4.04
C VAL A 1 5.41 9.03 -4.53
N THR A 2 4.61 8.30 -5.33
CA THR A 2 3.38 8.83 -5.96
C THR A 2 2.37 9.46 -4.98
N ARG A 3 2.16 8.85 -3.81
CA ARG A 3 1.27 9.39 -2.77
C ARG A 3 1.66 10.79 -2.27
N CYS A 4 2.96 11.09 -2.27
CA CYS A 4 3.50 12.39 -1.84
C CYS A 4 3.19 13.46 -2.88
N LEU A 5 3.38 13.14 -4.16
CA LEU A 5 3.10 14.00 -5.30
C LEU A 5 1.62 14.36 -5.41
N GLU A 6 0.75 13.34 -5.41
CA GLU A 6 -0.69 13.52 -5.65
C GLU A 6 -1.37 14.29 -4.50
N ASN A 7 -0.77 14.31 -3.31
CA ASN A 7 -1.31 15.01 -2.14
C ASN A 7 -0.49 16.23 -1.71
N ARG A 8 0.69 16.50 -2.30
CA ARG A 8 1.68 17.48 -1.82
C ARG A 8 1.95 17.33 -0.31
N VAL A 9 2.41 16.16 0.12
CA VAL A 9 2.73 15.89 1.54
C VAL A 9 4.10 15.21 1.67
N PHE A 10 4.76 15.45 2.81
CA PHE A 10 5.89 14.59 3.21
C PHE A 10 5.35 13.21 3.58
N ALA A 11 6.07 12.15 3.20
CA ALA A 11 5.81 10.81 3.71
C ALA A 11 7.08 10.23 4.32
N ILE A 12 6.91 9.63 5.50
CA ILE A 12 7.95 8.93 6.23
C ILE A 12 7.44 7.51 6.41
N THR A 13 8.05 6.57 5.71
CA THR A 13 7.74 5.15 5.83
C THR A 13 8.87 4.47 6.59
N ALA A 14 8.56 3.91 7.74
CA ALA A 14 9.46 3.04 8.49
C ALA A 14 9.03 1.59 8.28
N ASP A 15 9.95 0.78 7.77
CA ASP A 15 9.78 -0.66 7.60
C ASP A 15 10.84 -1.43 8.40
N ARG A 16 10.55 -2.71 8.63
CA ARG A 16 11.42 -3.64 9.35
C ARG A 16 12.43 -4.27 8.39
N ILE A 17 13.53 -4.78 8.95
CA ILE A 17 14.50 -5.63 8.23
C ILE A 17 14.49 -7.04 8.84
N GLY A 18 15.13 -7.98 8.15
CA GLY A 18 15.33 -9.35 8.65
C GLY A 18 14.12 -10.25 8.45
N CYS A 19 14.01 -11.28 9.28
CA CYS A 19 12.93 -12.27 9.16
C CYS A 19 12.32 -12.60 10.51
N GLU A 20 11.03 -12.97 10.49
CA GLU A 20 10.28 -13.37 11.65
C GLU A 20 9.65 -14.76 11.42
N GLU A 21 9.86 -15.67 12.36
CA GLU A 21 9.25 -17.01 12.37
C GLU A 21 8.34 -17.13 13.59
N ARG A 22 7.06 -17.45 13.36
CA ARG A 22 6.07 -17.61 14.44
C ARG A 22 5.48 -19.01 14.38
N GLY A 23 5.88 -19.85 15.34
CA GLY A 23 5.32 -21.17 15.68
C GLY A 23 4.40 -21.82 14.63
N GLY A 24 4.99 -22.38 13.56
CA GLY A 24 4.28 -23.13 12.52
C GLY A 24 3.78 -22.32 11.32
N LYS A 25 4.01 -21.00 11.27
CA LYS A 25 3.78 -20.18 10.08
C LYS A 25 5.01 -20.11 9.20
N GLU A 26 4.78 -19.85 7.92
CA GLU A 26 5.88 -19.55 6.98
C GLU A 26 6.70 -18.35 7.46
N ARG A 27 8.01 -18.44 7.23
CA ARG A 27 8.98 -17.38 7.53
C ARG A 27 8.60 -16.12 6.76
N LEU A 28 8.38 -15.02 7.49
CA LEU A 28 8.13 -13.71 6.89
C LEU A 28 9.45 -12.95 6.78
N ALA A 29 9.82 -12.53 5.57
CA ALA A 29 10.94 -11.64 5.33
C ALA A 29 10.45 -10.19 5.15
N PHE A 30 11.10 -9.25 5.83
CA PHE A 30 10.85 -7.82 5.62
C PHE A 30 11.85 -7.25 4.63
N ILE A 31 11.40 -6.27 3.85
CA ILE A 31 12.19 -5.71 2.75
C ILE A 31 13.02 -4.48 3.16
N GLY A 32 12.81 -3.95 4.37
CA GLY A 32 13.42 -2.71 4.80
C GLY A 32 13.05 -1.55 3.88
N THR A 33 14.04 -0.83 3.38
CA THR A 33 13.85 0.30 2.43
C THR A 33 12.96 1.42 2.96
N SER A 34 12.98 1.63 4.29
CA SER A 34 12.43 2.82 4.95
C SER A 34 12.82 4.07 4.19
N GLN A 35 11.90 5.03 4.02
CA GLN A 35 12.13 6.18 3.16
C GLN A 35 11.49 7.46 3.69
N ILE A 36 12.13 8.59 3.39
CA ILE A 36 11.60 9.94 3.58
C ILE A 36 11.44 10.56 2.20
N VAL A 37 10.22 11.01 1.88
CA VAL A 37 9.87 11.57 0.58
C VAL A 37 9.24 12.95 0.75
N SER A 38 9.68 13.92 -0.05
CA SER A 38 9.19 15.30 -0.03
C SER A 38 7.81 15.44 -0.71
N PRO A 39 7.12 16.59 -0.54
CA PRO A 39 5.89 16.91 -1.27
C PRO A 39 6.04 16.96 -2.80
N SER A 40 7.27 17.15 -3.32
CA SER A 40 7.58 17.11 -4.74
C SER A 40 7.91 15.69 -5.24
N GLY A 41 7.80 14.68 -4.38
CA GLY A 41 8.10 13.29 -4.73
C GLY A 41 9.58 12.93 -4.70
N GLU A 42 10.45 13.85 -4.27
CA GLU A 42 11.86 13.59 -4.12
C GLU A 42 12.11 12.64 -2.96
N VAL A 43 12.94 11.61 -3.17
CA VAL A 43 13.38 10.70 -2.11
C VAL A 43 14.55 11.38 -1.38
N LEU A 44 14.25 12.03 -0.26
CA LEU A 44 15.24 12.71 0.57
C LEU A 44 16.18 11.71 1.26
N TYR A 45 15.68 10.51 1.54
CA TYR A 45 16.47 9.41 2.09
C TYR A 45 15.78 8.06 1.84
N ARG A 46 16.59 7.03 1.62
CA ARG A 46 16.16 5.62 1.59
C ARG A 46 17.19 4.78 2.34
N ALA A 47 16.71 4.06 3.35
CA ALA A 47 17.51 3.11 4.11
C ALA A 47 17.81 1.84 3.30
N SER A 48 18.83 1.12 3.73
CA SER A 48 19.19 -0.20 3.24
C SER A 48 18.05 -1.21 3.47
N PRO A 49 17.97 -2.27 2.65
CA PRO A 49 16.98 -3.34 2.85
C PRO A 49 17.29 -4.25 4.05
N ASP A 50 18.53 -4.23 4.55
CA ASP A 50 19.09 -5.27 5.41
C ASP A 50 19.93 -4.75 6.59
N LYS A 51 19.98 -3.43 6.80
CA LYS A 51 20.77 -2.80 7.88
C LYS A 51 19.93 -1.90 8.74
N GLU A 52 20.20 -1.92 10.05
CA GLU A 52 19.59 -0.98 10.98
C GLU A 52 20.14 0.42 10.73
N GLU A 53 19.24 1.39 10.56
CA GLU A 53 19.61 2.77 10.28
C GLU A 53 18.67 3.74 10.99
N LEU A 54 19.23 4.85 11.47
CA LEU A 54 18.49 5.98 12.03
C LEU A 54 18.76 7.20 11.17
N LYS A 55 17.70 7.79 10.62
CA LYS A 55 17.78 9.06 9.89
C LYS A 55 16.92 10.13 10.53
N VAL A 56 17.54 11.27 10.80
CA VAL A 56 16.87 12.50 11.22
C VAL A 56 17.08 13.56 10.14
N LEU A 57 16.01 14.28 9.81
CA LEU A 57 16.00 15.39 8.85
C LEU A 57 15.07 16.48 9.38
N GLU A 58 15.47 17.73 9.19
CA GLU A 58 14.57 18.87 9.37
C GLU A 58 13.71 19.06 8.11
N ILE A 59 12.46 19.44 8.29
CA ILE A 59 11.52 19.74 7.20
C ILE A 59 10.83 21.07 7.47
N ASP A 60 10.40 21.76 6.42
CA ASP A 60 9.48 22.89 6.51
C ASP A 60 8.05 22.43 6.16
N PRO A 61 7.14 22.28 7.14
CA PRO A 61 5.76 21.87 6.88
C PRO A 61 4.99 22.82 5.96
N ARG A 62 5.44 24.07 5.79
CA ARG A 62 4.80 25.05 4.89
C ARG A 62 4.91 24.61 3.43
N GLU A 63 5.91 23.82 3.06
CA GLU A 63 6.03 23.28 1.70
C GLU A 63 4.85 22.37 1.35
N ALA A 64 4.45 21.51 2.28
CA ALA A 64 3.30 20.63 2.10
C ALA A 64 1.97 21.39 2.01
N ARG A 65 1.87 22.62 2.55
CA ARG A 65 0.64 23.44 2.46
C ARG A 65 0.42 24.05 1.08
N LYS A 66 1.46 24.12 0.23
CA LYS A 66 1.36 24.64 -1.14
C LYS A 66 0.71 23.58 -2.03
N LYS A 67 -0.59 23.72 -2.33
CA LYS A 67 -1.35 22.77 -3.19
C LYS A 67 -1.46 23.19 -4.65
N ALA A 68 -1.10 24.43 -4.97
CA ALA A 68 -0.99 24.92 -6.34
C ALA A 68 0.08 24.13 -7.12
N VAL A 69 -0.35 23.42 -8.17
CA VAL A 69 0.54 22.64 -9.04
C VAL A 69 1.20 23.56 -10.07
N ASN A 70 0.40 24.44 -10.65
CA ASN A 70 0.80 25.47 -11.60
C ASN A 70 -0.13 26.70 -11.42
N ARG A 71 -0.06 27.69 -12.33
CA ARG A 71 -0.87 28.91 -12.25
C ARG A 71 -2.39 28.67 -12.35
N HIS A 72 -2.79 27.57 -12.97
CA HIS A 72 -4.16 27.24 -13.33
C HIS A 72 -4.77 26.14 -12.47
N ASN A 73 -3.95 25.38 -11.73
CA ASN A 73 -4.37 24.17 -11.03
C ASN A 73 -3.96 24.12 -9.57
N ASP A 74 -4.88 23.62 -8.74
CA ASP A 74 -4.67 23.34 -7.32
C ASP A 74 -5.22 21.95 -6.97
N LEU A 75 -4.37 21.11 -6.35
CA LEU A 75 -4.69 19.69 -6.11
C LEU A 75 -6.00 19.46 -5.36
N PHE A 76 -6.37 20.35 -4.44
CA PHE A 76 -7.55 20.15 -3.61
C PHE A 76 -8.76 20.88 -4.16
N LYS A 77 -8.58 22.08 -4.71
CA LYS A 77 -9.69 22.84 -5.32
C LYS A 77 -10.20 22.18 -6.60
N ASP A 78 -9.33 21.50 -7.33
CA ASP A 78 -9.68 20.89 -8.62
C ASP A 78 -10.28 19.48 -8.46
N ARG A 79 -10.47 18.99 -7.22
CA ARG A 79 -11.08 17.67 -6.98
C ARG A 79 -12.56 17.67 -7.38
N ARG A 80 -12.92 16.74 -8.26
CA ARG A 80 -14.31 16.45 -8.65
C ARG A 80 -14.92 15.38 -7.76
N ILE A 81 -15.17 15.75 -6.51
CA ILE A 81 -15.69 14.84 -5.48
C ILE A 81 -17.05 14.25 -5.88
N ASP A 82 -17.84 15.00 -6.64
CA ASP A 82 -19.11 14.56 -7.23
C ASP A 82 -18.98 13.30 -8.10
N LEU A 83 -17.79 13.06 -8.68
CA LEU A 83 -17.51 11.90 -9.52
C LEU A 83 -16.97 10.69 -8.73
N TYR A 84 -16.78 10.80 -7.42
CA TYR A 84 -16.15 9.75 -6.60
C TYR A 84 -17.15 8.76 -5.97
N ALA A 85 -18.44 8.87 -6.25
CA ALA A 85 -19.49 8.05 -5.62
C ALA A 85 -19.20 6.54 -5.68
N GLU A 86 -18.77 6.03 -6.83
CA GLU A 86 -18.44 4.60 -7.01
C GLU A 86 -17.22 4.13 -6.19
N LEU A 87 -16.32 5.04 -5.80
CA LEU A 87 -15.13 4.71 -5.01
C LEU A 87 -15.42 4.62 -3.50
N VAL A 88 -16.43 5.36 -3.02
CA VAL A 88 -16.78 5.44 -1.60
C VAL A 88 -17.91 4.48 -1.23
N ASN A 89 -18.73 4.10 -2.20
CA ASN A 89 -19.81 3.15 -1.99
C ASN A 89 -19.29 1.72 -2.09
N PRO A 90 -19.52 0.86 -1.09
CA PRO A 90 -19.14 -0.54 -1.18
C PRO A 90 -19.89 -1.19 -2.34
N HIS A 91 -19.14 -1.79 -3.26
CA HIS A 91 -19.75 -2.55 -4.35
C HIS A 91 -20.57 -3.70 -3.74
N PRO A 92 -21.85 -3.87 -4.11
CA PRO A 92 -22.62 -5.04 -3.66
C PRO A 92 -21.84 -6.32 -3.99
N ALA A 93 -21.64 -7.16 -2.97
CA ALA A 93 -20.87 -8.38 -3.10
C ALA A 93 -21.38 -9.21 -4.29
N LYS A 94 -20.48 -9.61 -5.19
CA LYS A 94 -20.85 -10.52 -6.28
C LYS A 94 -21.36 -11.83 -5.64
N PRO A 95 -22.51 -12.37 -6.06
CA PRO A 95 -22.99 -13.65 -5.54
C PRO A 95 -21.94 -14.72 -5.83
N GLN A 96 -21.41 -15.33 -4.76
CA GLN A 96 -20.45 -16.42 -4.89
C GLN A 96 -21.16 -17.61 -5.55
N ARG A 97 -20.71 -18.01 -6.75
CA ARG A 97 -21.16 -19.27 -7.37
C ARG A 97 -20.82 -20.41 -6.41
N ARG A 98 -21.86 -21.07 -5.87
CA ARG A 98 -21.69 -22.30 -5.08
C ARG A 98 -21.04 -23.37 -5.97
N LEU A 99 -19.81 -23.76 -5.67
CA LEU A 99 -19.22 -24.97 -6.23
C LEU A 99 -20.06 -26.16 -5.72
N ILE A 100 -20.80 -26.81 -6.61
CA ILE A 100 -21.41 -28.11 -6.31
C ILE A 100 -20.26 -29.10 -6.17
N LYS A 101 -19.98 -29.58 -4.96
CA LYS A 101 -19.04 -30.70 -4.75
C LYS A 101 -19.60 -31.93 -5.46
N ALA A 102 -18.93 -32.37 -6.52
CA ALA A 102 -19.18 -33.69 -7.09
C ALA A 102 -18.91 -34.75 -6.01
N ARG A 103 -19.92 -35.55 -5.68
CA ARG A 103 -19.79 -36.73 -4.82
C ARG A 103 -18.72 -37.65 -5.42
N LYS A 104 -17.65 -37.93 -4.66
CA LYS A 104 -16.69 -38.99 -4.98
C LYS A 104 -17.46 -40.31 -5.05
N ARG A 105 -17.54 -40.93 -6.24
CA ARG A 105 -17.99 -42.32 -6.38
C ARG A 105 -16.88 -43.21 -5.83
N SER A 106 -17.22 -44.06 -4.87
CA SER A 106 -16.32 -45.09 -4.33
C SER A 106 -15.91 -46.05 -5.46
N PRO A 107 -14.66 -46.54 -5.50
CA PRO A 107 -14.26 -47.55 -6.47
C PRO A 107 -14.96 -48.89 -6.16
N PRO A 108 -15.29 -49.71 -7.18
CA PRO A 108 -15.91 -51.01 -6.97
C PRO A 108 -14.93 -51.98 -6.33
N LEU A 109 -15.44 -52.83 -5.43
CA LEU A 109 -14.68 -53.90 -4.76
C LEU A 109 -14.18 -54.93 -5.78
N PRO A 110 -12.98 -55.51 -5.59
CA PRO A 110 -12.46 -56.55 -6.46
C PRO A 110 -13.28 -57.84 -6.28
N ARG A 111 -13.62 -58.50 -7.40
CA ARG A 111 -14.22 -59.83 -7.38
C ARG A 111 -13.15 -60.88 -7.12
N SER A 112 -13.50 -61.86 -6.29
CA SER A 112 -12.76 -63.09 -5.98
C SER A 112 -12.46 -63.92 -7.22
#